data_AF-A0A3M2AXJ0-F1
#
_entry.id   AF-A0A3M2AXJ0-F1
#
_cell.length_a   1.000
_cell.length_b   1.000
_cell.length_c   1.000
_cell.angle_alpha   90.00
_cell.angle_beta   90.00
_cell.angle_gamma   90.00
#
_symmetry.space_group_name_H-M   'P 1'
#
loop_
_entity.id
_entity.type
_entity.pdbx_description
1 polymer ?
#
loop_
_entity_poly.entity_id
_entity_poly.type
_entity_poly.pdbx_seq_one_letter_code
_entity_poly.pdbx_strand_id
1 'polypeptide(L)'
;RDLFGNPVKTNPTFLNYKAIFEKKIAEFSNLVINATEGGLPLEGAQHRRLAEVLADFRHTVSINVAARLAAIRNRPNEPDWDGLCQEIHLRMRDVYRIERTANHVCRLLNRMAAKRHMARAIDTEFVRLGKTVERLTSLIPRYQTARSLLHWMDIEIEQQLSADTKALDHIQDPFLKHDKQIERGLRYYGGLSRTAPLLREKMARLLRRLRSWHDTRLLERSAATSLNMLAIAERYTRLELYDHAMRWLARYFQEQRPQEAPCLQGMRLSLHLSLARRQLTQAMQWAHMAQRMFPEQAEIQHLCAQIQEEWVQWQQRRLMILSQAGEDWSAGLHPQKDRRGSSQLVCSRESDNDMRQAESNALRASA
;
A
#
# COMPACT_ATOMS: atom_id res chain seq x y z
N ARG A 1 24.95 11.32 -12.10
CA ARG A 1 25.59 10.03 -12.44
C ARG A 1 25.61 9.19 -11.17
N ASP A 2 25.55 7.86 -11.26
CA ASP A 2 25.63 6.97 -10.09
C ASP A 2 27.07 6.87 -9.56
N LEU A 3 27.28 5.98 -8.58
CA LEU A 3 28.59 5.71 -7.97
C LEU A 3 29.63 5.20 -8.99
N PHE A 4 29.19 4.59 -10.09
CA PHE A 4 30.05 4.07 -11.16
C PHE A 4 30.21 5.04 -12.34
N GLY A 5 29.64 6.25 -12.24
CA GLY A 5 29.69 7.25 -13.30
C GLY A 5 28.64 7.06 -14.41
N ASN A 6 27.71 6.12 -14.27
CA ASN A 6 26.63 5.89 -15.24
C ASN A 6 25.55 6.97 -15.14
N PRO A 7 24.86 7.29 -16.25
CA PRO A 7 23.70 8.17 -16.21
C PRO A 7 22.54 7.49 -15.45
N VAL A 8 21.94 8.22 -14.51
CA VAL A 8 20.76 7.78 -13.75
C VAL A 8 19.54 8.50 -14.28
N LYS A 9 18.52 7.75 -14.67
CA LYS A 9 17.19 8.31 -14.98
C LYS A 9 16.36 8.28 -13.72
N THR A 10 15.68 9.39 -13.42
CA THR A 10 14.79 9.48 -12.27
C THR A 10 13.54 10.29 -12.62
N ASN A 11 12.46 10.06 -11.86
CA ASN A 11 11.25 10.86 -11.96
C ASN A 11 11.41 12.15 -11.13
N PRO A 12 10.88 13.32 -11.58
CA PRO A 12 10.86 14.56 -10.81
C PRO A 12 10.44 14.42 -9.34
N THR A 13 9.51 13.52 -9.01
CA THR A 13 9.09 13.28 -7.61
C THR A 13 10.23 12.77 -6.73
N PHE A 14 11.12 11.92 -7.25
CA PHE A 14 12.27 11.42 -6.50
C PHE A 14 13.36 12.49 -6.31
N LEU A 15 13.40 13.51 -7.17
CA LEU A 15 14.28 14.66 -6.98
C LEU A 15 13.84 15.50 -5.77
N ASN A 16 12.53 15.64 -5.53
CA ASN A 16 12.02 16.29 -4.32
C ASN A 16 12.42 15.51 -3.06
N TYR A 17 12.29 14.18 -3.07
CA TYR A 17 12.75 13.36 -1.95
C TYR A 17 14.25 13.47 -1.72
N LYS A 18 15.06 13.47 -2.78
CA LYS A 18 16.50 13.73 -2.70
C LYS A 18 16.78 15.05 -1.96
N ALA A 19 16.17 16.16 -2.38
CA ALA A 19 16.37 17.46 -1.73
C ALA A 19 15.96 17.46 -0.24
N ILE A 20 14.88 16.75 0.11
CA ILE A 20 14.45 16.59 1.51
C ILE A 20 15.48 15.78 2.32
N PHE A 21 16.00 14.69 1.75
CA PHE A 21 17.03 13.88 2.40
C PHE A 21 18.31 14.70 2.61
N GLU A 22 18.77 15.43 1.60
CA GLU A 22 19.98 16.26 1.68
C GLU A 22 19.86 17.32 2.77
N LYS A 23 18.71 17.99 2.87
CA LYS A 23 18.44 18.92 3.98
C LYS A 23 18.52 18.23 5.34
N LYS A 24 17.90 17.06 5.48
CA LYS A 24 17.93 16.30 6.75
C LYS A 24 19.31 15.77 7.09
N ILE A 25 20.09 15.37 6.10
CA ILE A 25 21.48 14.91 6.27
C ILE A 25 22.33 16.07 6.76
N ALA A 26 22.15 17.27 6.20
CA ALA A 26 22.86 18.46 6.66
C ALA A 26 22.55 18.83 8.13
N GLU A 27 21.34 18.52 8.60
CA GLU A 27 20.92 18.72 10.01
C GLU A 27 21.35 17.57 10.94
N PHE A 28 21.85 16.46 10.39
CA PHE A 28 22.17 15.25 11.14
C PHE A 28 23.63 15.23 11.58
N SER A 29 23.88 14.98 12.87
CA SER A 29 25.22 15.06 13.47
C SER A 29 26.09 13.82 13.28
N ASN A 30 25.53 12.70 12.80
CA ASN A 30 26.26 11.45 12.64
C ASN A 30 26.59 11.18 11.17
N LEU A 31 27.51 10.24 10.94
CA LEU A 31 27.89 9.80 9.61
C LEU A 31 26.68 9.19 8.88
N VAL A 32 26.38 9.74 7.70
CA VAL A 32 25.41 9.17 6.76
C VAL A 32 26.16 8.61 5.58
N ILE A 33 25.93 7.34 5.28
CA ILE A 33 26.51 6.68 4.11
C ILE A 33 25.39 6.38 3.13
N ASN A 34 25.56 6.89 1.90
CA ASN A 34 24.72 6.51 0.79
C ASN A 34 25.37 5.34 0.04
N ALA A 35 24.83 4.14 0.27
CA ALA A 35 25.24 2.90 -0.36
C ALA A 35 24.40 2.50 -1.58
N THR A 36 23.67 3.44 -2.20
CA THR A 36 22.91 3.14 -3.42
C THR A 36 23.83 3.13 -4.63
N GLU A 37 24.26 1.95 -5.04
CA GLU A 37 25.27 1.77 -6.10
C GLU A 37 24.78 2.26 -7.48
N GLY A 38 23.49 2.07 -7.81
CA GLY A 38 22.84 2.60 -9.02
C GLY A 38 21.97 3.84 -8.80
N GLY A 39 22.06 4.46 -7.61
CA GLY A 39 21.21 5.59 -7.21
C GLY A 39 21.82 6.95 -7.53
N LEU A 40 21.03 8.00 -7.33
CA LEU A 40 21.57 9.36 -7.35
C LEU A 40 22.45 9.61 -6.12
N PRO A 41 23.55 10.38 -6.26
CA PRO A 41 24.30 10.86 -5.11
C PRO A 41 23.41 11.79 -4.28
N LEU A 42 23.66 11.81 -2.97
CA LEU A 42 22.99 12.62 -1.97
C LEU A 42 24.04 13.51 -1.31
N GLU A 43 23.91 14.81 -1.47
CA GLU A 43 24.77 15.80 -0.83
C GLU A 43 24.76 15.63 0.70
N GLY A 44 25.93 15.75 1.30
CA GLY A 44 26.15 15.54 2.73
C GLY A 44 26.32 14.08 3.16
N ALA A 45 26.05 13.09 2.30
CA ALA A 45 26.33 11.68 2.57
C ALA A 45 27.65 11.23 1.95
N GLN A 46 28.34 10.28 2.59
CA GLN A 46 29.49 9.60 2.00
C GLN A 46 29.02 8.55 1.00
N HIS A 47 29.52 8.59 -0.24
CA HIS A 47 29.16 7.64 -1.30
C HIS A 47 30.12 6.46 -1.30
N ARG A 48 29.59 5.25 -1.07
CA ARG A 48 30.38 4.03 -0.96
C ARG A 48 29.62 2.83 -1.50
N ARG A 49 30.31 1.76 -1.87
CA ARG A 49 29.64 0.50 -2.21
C ARG A 49 29.08 -0.15 -0.95
N LEU A 50 27.97 -0.87 -1.05
CA LEU A 50 27.39 -1.56 0.11
C LEU A 50 28.40 -2.55 0.69
N ALA A 51 29.14 -3.25 -0.18
CA ALA A 51 30.20 -4.17 0.23
C ALA A 51 31.29 -3.49 1.09
N GLU A 52 31.69 -2.26 0.75
CA GLU A 52 32.71 -1.50 1.50
C GLU A 52 32.17 -1.07 2.87
N VAL A 53 30.90 -0.64 2.92
CA VAL A 53 30.24 -0.31 4.19
C VAL A 53 30.15 -1.55 5.08
N LEU A 54 29.75 -2.69 4.52
CA LEU A 54 29.66 -3.94 5.27
C LEU A 54 31.03 -4.47 5.72
N ALA A 55 32.11 -4.13 5.03
CA ALA A 55 33.48 -4.46 5.42
C ALA A 55 33.96 -3.58 6.59
N ASP A 56 33.73 -2.28 6.52
CA ASP A 56 34.17 -1.31 7.53
C ASP A 56 33.39 -1.40 8.84
N PHE A 57 32.10 -1.74 8.76
CA PHE A 57 31.21 -1.84 9.92
C PHE A 57 31.08 -3.26 10.49
N ARG A 58 32.05 -4.16 10.24
CA ARG A 58 32.15 -5.45 10.93
C ARG A 58 32.55 -5.27 12.40
N HIS A 59 31.64 -4.73 13.22
CA HIS A 59 31.72 -4.82 14.67
C HIS A 59 31.00 -6.06 15.20
N THR A 60 31.66 -6.68 16.18
CA THR A 60 31.64 -8.09 16.62
C THR A 60 30.45 -8.53 17.47
N VAL A 61 29.32 -7.81 17.44
CA VAL A 61 28.11 -8.26 18.11
C VAL A 61 27.11 -8.61 17.03
N SER A 62 26.98 -9.89 16.72
CA SER A 62 25.85 -10.37 15.93
C SER A 62 24.58 -9.89 16.65
N ILE A 63 23.92 -8.88 16.11
CA ILE A 63 22.60 -8.53 16.58
C ILE A 63 21.76 -9.75 16.26
N ASN A 64 21.38 -10.51 17.29
CA ASN A 64 20.42 -11.58 17.13
C ASN A 64 19.07 -10.92 16.86
N VAL A 65 18.85 -10.56 15.58
CA VAL A 65 17.65 -9.88 15.10
C VAL A 65 16.43 -10.71 15.47
N ALA A 66 16.51 -12.04 15.40
CA ALA A 66 15.45 -12.93 15.82
C ALA A 66 15.13 -12.77 17.33
N ALA A 67 16.14 -12.73 18.21
CA ALA A 67 15.94 -12.52 19.64
C ALA A 67 15.41 -11.11 19.97
N ARG A 68 15.87 -10.06 19.28
CA ARG A 68 15.33 -8.70 19.47
C ARG A 68 13.90 -8.57 18.94
N LEU A 69 13.58 -9.16 17.79
CA LEU A 69 12.22 -9.20 17.27
C LEU A 69 11.31 -10.05 18.17
N ALA A 70 11.80 -11.16 18.72
CA ALA A 70 11.08 -11.96 19.70
C ALA A 70 10.83 -11.17 21.00
N ALA A 71 11.82 -10.40 21.49
CA ALA A 71 11.65 -9.55 22.67
C ALA A 71 10.63 -8.42 22.43
N ILE A 72 10.55 -7.85 21.22
CA ILE A 72 9.52 -6.89 20.84
C ILE A 72 8.14 -7.58 20.73
N ARG A 73 8.09 -8.77 20.11
CA ARG A 73 6.88 -9.59 19.98
C ARG A 73 6.30 -10.00 21.33
N ASN A 74 7.17 -10.22 22.32
CA ASN A 74 6.80 -10.66 23.66
C ASN A 74 6.52 -9.51 24.63
N ARG A 75 6.57 -8.24 24.20
CA ARG A 75 6.06 -7.12 25.03
C ARG A 75 4.54 -7.13 24.98
N PRO A 76 3.83 -7.36 26.09
CA PRO A 76 2.38 -7.34 26.15
C PRO A 76 1.91 -5.88 26.20
N ASN A 77 2.18 -5.12 25.13
CA ASN A 77 1.45 -3.88 24.92
C ASN A 77 0.31 -4.25 23.99
N GLU A 78 -0.85 -4.55 24.57
CA GLU A 78 -2.07 -4.47 23.79
C GLU A 78 -2.08 -3.09 23.10
N PRO A 79 -2.23 -3.03 21.77
CA PRO A 79 -2.27 -1.74 21.10
C PRO A 79 -3.40 -0.92 21.70
N ASP A 80 -3.15 0.37 21.94
CA ASP A 80 -4.18 1.31 22.38
C ASP A 80 -5.15 1.59 21.22
N TRP A 81 -6.11 0.68 21.04
CA TRP A 81 -7.11 0.74 19.97
C TRP A 81 -8.03 1.94 20.09
N ASP A 82 -8.39 2.29 21.32
CA ASP A 82 -9.24 3.43 21.60
C ASP A 82 -8.52 4.74 21.28
N GLY A 83 -7.26 4.87 21.70
CA GLY A 83 -6.40 6.00 21.34
C GLY A 83 -6.22 6.13 19.82
N LEU A 84 -5.99 5.02 19.10
CA LEU A 84 -5.91 5.03 17.64
C LEU A 84 -7.23 5.46 16.98
N CYS A 85 -8.37 4.94 17.45
CA CYS A 85 -9.69 5.31 16.95
C CYS A 85 -10.00 6.79 17.21
N GLN A 86 -9.63 7.29 18.40
CA GLN A 86 -9.79 8.69 18.78
C GLN A 86 -8.94 9.61 17.90
N GLU A 87 -7.69 9.24 17.64
CA GLU A 87 -6.80 10.00 16.76
C GLU A 87 -7.37 10.10 15.34
N ILE A 88 -7.87 8.98 14.77
CA ILE A 88 -8.52 9.01 13.45
C ILE A 88 -9.74 9.94 13.45
N HIS A 89 -10.58 9.90 14.49
CA HIS A 89 -11.72 10.81 14.64
C HIS A 89 -11.31 12.27 14.69
N LEU A 90 -10.26 12.59 15.46
CA LEU A 90 -9.72 13.95 15.55
C LEU A 90 -9.26 14.44 14.18
N ARG A 91 -8.53 13.60 13.43
CA ARG A 91 -8.08 13.94 12.07
C ARG A 91 -9.22 14.07 11.08
N MET A 92 -10.25 13.25 11.16
CA MET A 92 -11.46 13.41 10.35
C MET A 92 -12.14 14.76 10.59
N ARG A 93 -12.20 15.21 11.85
CA ARG A 93 -12.74 16.54 12.20
C ARG A 93 -11.90 17.67 11.63
N ASP A 94 -10.57 17.52 11.69
CA ASP A 94 -9.64 18.49 11.10
C ASP A 94 -9.81 18.58 9.58
N VAL A 95 -9.90 17.43 8.89
CA VAL A 95 -10.17 17.37 7.44
C VAL A 95 -11.50 18.04 7.09
N TYR A 96 -12.55 17.80 7.87
CA TYR A 96 -13.85 18.47 7.68
C TYR A 96 -13.76 19.99 7.87
N ARG A 97 -12.97 20.47 8.84
CA ARG A 97 -12.74 21.91 9.05
C ARG A 97 -11.95 22.52 7.89
N ILE A 98 -10.95 21.82 7.35
CA ILE A 98 -10.23 22.23 6.13
C ILE A 98 -11.21 22.31 4.96
N GLU A 99 -12.04 21.29 4.73
CA GLU A 99 -13.06 21.24 3.68
C GLU A 99 -13.97 22.47 3.72
N ARG A 100 -14.57 22.76 4.89
CA ARG A 100 -15.46 23.93 5.05
C ARG A 100 -14.72 25.26 4.84
N THR A 101 -13.50 25.37 5.37
CA THR A 101 -12.70 26.59 5.26
C THR A 101 -12.32 26.84 3.80
N ALA A 102 -11.82 25.82 3.09
CA ALA A 102 -11.47 25.89 1.69
C ALA A 102 -12.68 26.27 0.82
N ASN A 103 -13.84 25.63 1.02
CA ASN A 103 -15.08 25.97 0.33
C ASN A 103 -15.53 27.42 0.59
N HIS A 104 -15.35 27.92 1.80
CA HIS A 104 -15.67 29.32 2.11
C HIS A 104 -14.70 30.26 1.40
N VAL A 105 -13.40 29.99 1.45
CA VAL A 105 -12.38 30.80 0.77
C VAL A 105 -12.63 30.83 -0.74
N CYS A 106 -12.92 29.70 -1.38
CA CYS A 106 -13.27 29.66 -2.82
C CYS A 106 -14.45 30.57 -3.16
N ARG A 107 -15.52 30.56 -2.35
CA ARG A 107 -16.67 31.45 -2.57
C ARG A 107 -16.29 32.94 -2.46
N LEU A 108 -15.44 33.30 -1.50
CA LEU A 108 -14.98 34.69 -1.34
C LEU A 108 -14.06 35.11 -2.50
N LEU A 109 -13.14 34.24 -2.90
CA LEU A 109 -12.24 34.49 -4.03
C LEU A 109 -13.00 34.62 -5.35
N ASN A 110 -14.02 33.79 -5.60
CA ASN A 110 -14.90 33.94 -6.77
C ASN A 110 -15.64 35.29 -6.78
N ARG A 111 -16.11 35.76 -5.61
CA ARG A 111 -16.71 37.09 -5.49
C ARG A 111 -15.70 38.21 -5.75
N MET A 112 -14.47 38.06 -5.27
CA MET A 112 -13.38 39.00 -5.55
C MET A 112 -13.03 39.04 -7.04
N ALA A 113 -12.92 37.88 -7.70
CA ALA A 113 -12.69 37.77 -9.13
C ALA A 113 -13.80 38.45 -9.95
N ALA A 114 -15.08 38.17 -9.62
CA ALA A 114 -16.21 38.78 -10.30
C ALA A 114 -16.22 40.32 -10.17
N LYS A 115 -15.97 40.84 -8.96
CA LYS A 115 -15.85 42.30 -8.72
C LYS A 115 -14.70 42.92 -9.51
N ARG A 116 -13.57 42.24 -9.58
CA ARG A 116 -12.38 42.69 -10.32
C ARG A 116 -12.65 42.82 -11.82
N HIS A 117 -13.44 41.92 -12.39
CA HIS A 117 -13.87 42.01 -13.79
C HIS A 117 -14.85 43.17 -14.03
N MET A 118 -15.68 43.52 -13.04
CA MET A 118 -16.69 44.60 -13.15
C MET A 118 -16.14 45.99 -12.85
N ALA A 119 -15.14 46.11 -11.98
CA ALA A 119 -14.57 47.39 -11.55
C ALA A 119 -13.04 47.33 -11.52
N ARG A 120 -12.40 48.33 -12.17
CA ARG A 120 -10.92 48.45 -12.18
C ARG A 120 -10.34 48.93 -10.84
N ALA A 121 -11.17 49.40 -9.90
CA ALA A 121 -10.76 49.92 -8.60
C ALA A 121 -10.98 48.90 -7.46
N ILE A 122 -10.10 48.93 -6.46
CA ILE A 122 -10.25 48.17 -5.22
C ILE A 122 -11.16 48.96 -4.27
N ASP A 123 -12.38 48.46 -4.05
CA ASP A 123 -13.35 49.07 -3.13
C ASP A 123 -13.18 48.56 -1.68
N THR A 124 -13.87 49.19 -0.73
CA THR A 124 -13.83 48.81 0.70
C THR A 124 -14.34 47.39 0.94
N GLU A 125 -15.28 46.91 0.12
CA GLU A 125 -15.80 45.55 0.19
C GLU A 125 -14.73 44.52 -0.24
N PHE A 126 -13.99 44.79 -1.30
CA PHE A 126 -12.89 43.95 -1.78
C PHE A 126 -11.81 43.80 -0.71
N VAL A 127 -11.42 44.90 -0.05
CA VAL A 127 -10.49 44.86 1.09
C VAL A 127 -11.05 44.01 2.24
N ARG A 128 -12.35 44.11 2.53
CA ARG A 128 -13.01 43.31 3.57
C ARG A 128 -13.03 41.81 3.21
N LEU A 129 -13.28 41.47 1.94
CA LEU A 129 -13.22 40.09 1.46
C LEU A 129 -11.81 39.53 1.59
N GLY A 130 -10.78 40.28 1.18
CA GLY A 130 -9.37 39.90 1.33
C GLY A 130 -8.99 39.61 2.78
N LYS A 131 -9.31 40.53 3.71
CA LYS A 131 -9.08 40.32 5.16
C LYS A 131 -9.80 39.08 5.70
N THR A 132 -10.97 38.76 5.16
CA THR A 132 -11.73 37.57 5.56
C THR A 132 -11.05 36.29 5.04
N VAL A 133 -10.56 36.30 3.80
CA VAL A 133 -9.79 35.20 3.21
C VAL A 133 -8.51 34.94 4.01
N GLU A 134 -7.76 35.99 4.36
CA GLU A 134 -6.55 35.88 5.18
C GLU A 134 -6.84 35.26 6.55
N ARG A 135 -7.90 35.75 7.22
CA ARG A 135 -8.33 35.20 8.51
C ARG A 135 -8.67 33.71 8.41
N LEU A 136 -9.45 33.31 7.40
CA LEU A 136 -9.80 31.90 7.19
C LEU A 136 -8.56 31.05 6.87
N THR A 137 -7.65 31.57 6.05
CA THR A 137 -6.40 30.91 5.68
C THR A 137 -5.53 30.65 6.92
N SER A 138 -5.47 31.61 7.86
CA SER A 138 -4.69 31.49 9.10
C SER A 138 -5.16 30.35 10.02
N LEU A 139 -6.38 29.82 9.81
CA LEU A 139 -6.90 28.68 10.57
C LEU A 139 -6.37 27.33 10.06
N ILE A 140 -5.94 27.24 8.80
CA ILE A 140 -5.56 25.98 8.15
C ILE A 140 -4.25 25.40 8.74
N PRO A 141 -3.21 26.17 9.07
CA PRO A 141 -2.01 25.66 9.73
C PRO A 141 -2.26 24.93 11.05
N ARG A 142 -3.37 25.20 11.75
CA ARG A 142 -3.75 24.49 12.98
C ARG A 142 -4.02 22.99 12.77
N TYR A 143 -4.18 22.59 11.51
CA TYR A 143 -4.51 21.23 11.09
C TYR A 143 -3.36 20.61 10.28
N GLN A 144 -2.12 20.94 10.62
CA GLN A 144 -0.92 20.63 9.82
C GLN A 144 -0.85 19.14 9.42
N THR A 145 -1.08 18.21 10.34
CA THR A 145 -1.08 16.77 10.03
C THR A 145 -2.11 16.39 8.97
N ALA A 146 -3.36 16.83 9.14
CA ALA A 146 -4.43 16.57 8.18
C ALA A 146 -4.15 17.22 6.82
N ARG A 147 -3.62 18.45 6.82
CA ARG A 147 -3.17 19.15 5.61
C ARG A 147 -2.06 18.39 4.90
N SER A 148 -1.05 17.91 5.62
CA SER A 148 0.02 17.10 5.05
C SER A 148 -0.53 15.84 4.40
N LEU A 149 -1.46 15.12 5.04
CA LEU A 149 -2.09 13.93 4.45
C LEU A 149 -2.84 14.26 3.16
N LEU A 150 -3.51 15.42 3.09
CA LEU A 150 -4.18 15.87 1.86
C LEU A 150 -3.19 16.14 0.73
N HIS A 151 -2.04 16.75 1.01
CA HIS A 151 -0.99 16.96 0.01
C HIS A 151 -0.43 15.62 -0.50
N TRP A 152 -0.21 14.66 0.39
CA TRP A 152 0.23 13.31 -0.01
C TRP A 152 -0.78 12.59 -0.90
N MET A 153 -2.07 12.80 -0.65
CA MET A 153 -3.13 12.24 -1.48
C MET A 153 -3.26 12.91 -2.84
N ASP A 154 -2.85 14.17 -2.94
CA ASP A 154 -2.99 14.97 -4.14
C ASP A 154 -1.72 15.79 -4.37
N ILE A 155 -0.77 15.14 -5.05
CA ILE A 155 0.55 15.70 -5.36
C ILE A 155 0.46 16.99 -6.19
N GLU A 156 -0.64 17.20 -6.91
CA GLU A 156 -0.89 18.40 -7.70
C GLU A 156 -0.97 19.63 -6.77
N ILE A 157 -1.66 19.51 -5.63
CA ILE A 157 -1.77 20.59 -4.62
C ILE A 157 -0.38 21.03 -4.12
N GLU A 158 0.52 20.07 -3.90
CA GLU A 158 1.87 20.32 -3.39
C GLU A 158 2.80 20.94 -4.43
N GLN A 159 2.75 20.43 -5.66
CA GLN A 159 3.52 20.99 -6.79
C GLN A 159 3.07 22.42 -7.12
N GLN A 160 1.76 22.69 -7.07
CA GLN A 160 1.18 24.01 -7.34
C GLN A 160 1.62 25.07 -6.32
N LEU A 161 1.62 24.74 -5.03
CA LEU A 161 2.10 25.65 -3.98
C LEU A 161 3.54 26.12 -4.23
N SER A 162 4.39 25.21 -4.71
CA SER A 162 5.81 25.48 -4.93
C SER A 162 6.07 26.30 -6.20
N ALA A 163 5.34 26.01 -7.29
CA ALA A 163 5.49 26.69 -8.57
C ALA A 163 4.86 28.10 -8.57
N ASP A 164 3.62 28.23 -8.09
CA ASP A 164 2.88 29.50 -8.14
C ASP A 164 3.45 30.55 -7.18
N THR A 165 4.07 30.15 -6.06
CA THR A 165 4.68 31.11 -5.11
C THR A 165 5.85 31.85 -5.77
N LYS A 166 6.75 31.11 -6.44
CA LYS A 166 7.89 31.70 -7.15
C LYS A 166 7.45 32.62 -8.28
N ALA A 167 6.43 32.23 -9.04
CA ALA A 167 5.91 33.03 -10.13
C ALA A 167 5.30 34.37 -9.66
N LEU A 168 4.61 34.39 -8.51
CA LEU A 168 3.99 35.59 -7.96
C LEU A 168 4.97 36.63 -7.42
N ASP A 169 6.13 36.19 -6.92
CA ASP A 169 7.12 37.09 -6.32
C ASP A 169 7.80 37.99 -7.37
N HIS A 170 7.79 37.58 -8.64
CA HIS A 170 8.39 38.34 -9.75
C HIS A 170 7.42 39.33 -10.44
N ILE A 171 6.14 39.35 -10.06
CA ILE A 171 5.15 40.27 -10.66
C ILE A 171 5.25 41.64 -10.00
N GLN A 172 5.63 42.66 -10.79
CA GLN A 172 5.76 44.05 -10.35
C GLN A 172 4.42 44.79 -10.33
N ASP A 173 3.52 44.51 -11.28
CA ASP A 173 2.20 45.14 -11.33
C ASP A 173 1.32 44.64 -10.17
N PRO A 174 0.92 45.51 -9.23
CA PRO A 174 0.09 45.13 -8.09
C PRO A 174 -1.25 44.53 -8.48
N PHE A 175 -1.84 44.98 -9.59
CA PHE A 175 -3.14 44.51 -10.05
C PHE A 175 -3.05 43.11 -10.62
N LEU A 176 -2.10 42.88 -11.53
CA LEU A 176 -1.82 41.56 -12.07
C LEU A 176 -1.42 40.57 -10.97
N LYS A 177 -0.66 41.04 -9.97
CA LYS A 177 -0.27 40.23 -8.81
C LYS A 177 -1.51 39.78 -8.01
N HIS A 178 -2.46 40.67 -7.77
CA HIS A 178 -3.70 40.32 -7.08
C HIS A 178 -4.56 39.33 -7.88
N ASP A 179 -4.70 39.52 -9.19
CA ASP A 179 -5.47 38.61 -10.04
C ASP A 179 -4.86 37.20 -10.00
N LYS A 180 -3.53 37.10 -10.09
CA LYS A 180 -2.81 35.83 -9.97
C LYS A 180 -2.87 35.23 -8.56
N GLN A 181 -2.93 36.04 -7.50
CA GLN A 181 -3.18 35.55 -6.14
C GLN A 181 -4.58 34.95 -5.99
N ILE A 182 -5.59 35.56 -6.60
CA ILE A 182 -6.96 35.04 -6.60
C ILE A 182 -7.03 33.72 -7.36
N GLU A 183 -6.46 33.65 -8.58
CA GLU A 183 -6.39 32.42 -9.37
C GLU A 183 -5.66 31.30 -8.61
N ARG A 184 -4.51 31.60 -8.01
CA ARG A 184 -3.75 30.64 -7.18
C ARG A 184 -4.59 30.15 -6.01
N GLY A 185 -5.25 31.07 -5.29
CA GLY A 185 -6.11 30.71 -4.16
C GLY A 185 -7.25 29.80 -4.60
N LEU A 186 -7.93 30.10 -5.71
CA LEU A 186 -9.01 29.28 -6.24
C LEU A 186 -8.54 27.87 -6.61
N ARG A 187 -7.37 27.76 -7.24
CA ARG A 187 -6.76 26.46 -7.55
C ARG A 187 -6.42 25.67 -6.28
N TYR A 188 -5.67 26.28 -5.36
CA TYR A 188 -5.23 25.63 -4.12
C TYR A 188 -6.40 25.17 -3.23
N TYR A 189 -7.30 26.10 -2.89
CA TYR A 189 -8.45 25.79 -2.05
C TYR A 189 -9.48 24.92 -2.77
N GLY A 190 -9.57 25.02 -4.10
CA GLY A 190 -10.37 24.10 -4.92
C GLY A 190 -9.82 22.67 -4.90
N GLY A 191 -8.50 22.49 -4.91
CA GLY A 191 -7.87 21.18 -4.71
C GLY A 191 -8.19 20.62 -3.33
N LEU A 192 -7.98 21.41 -2.27
CA LEU A 192 -8.31 20.99 -0.90
C LEU A 192 -9.78 20.62 -0.73
N SER A 193 -10.72 21.38 -1.32
CA SER A 193 -12.14 21.09 -1.18
C SER A 193 -12.58 19.82 -1.92
N ARG A 194 -11.90 19.44 -3.01
CA ARG A 194 -12.13 18.17 -3.72
C ARG A 194 -11.51 16.98 -3.01
N THR A 195 -10.30 17.13 -2.48
CA THR A 195 -9.53 16.02 -1.90
C THR A 195 -9.93 15.71 -0.46
N ALA A 196 -10.33 16.72 0.33
CA ALA A 196 -10.79 16.54 1.71
C ALA A 196 -11.95 15.53 1.90
N PRO A 197 -13.06 15.58 1.13
CA PRO A 197 -14.14 14.61 1.29
C PRO A 197 -13.69 13.17 0.99
N LEU A 198 -12.81 12.97 0.00
CA LEU A 198 -12.26 11.64 -0.32
C LEU A 198 -11.43 11.08 0.83
N LEU A 199 -10.57 11.92 1.44
CA LEU A 199 -9.78 11.50 2.60
C LEU A 199 -10.68 11.17 3.80
N ARG A 200 -11.69 12.00 4.06
CA ARG A 200 -12.65 11.79 5.15
C ARG A 200 -13.41 10.47 4.99
N GLU A 201 -13.83 10.14 3.77
CA GLU A 201 -14.48 8.86 3.48
C GLU A 201 -13.54 7.67 3.72
N LYS A 202 -12.28 7.77 3.25
CA LYS A 202 -11.27 6.73 3.47
C LYS A 202 -10.96 6.54 4.96
N MET A 203 -10.84 7.62 5.73
CA MET A 203 -10.66 7.55 7.19
C MET A 203 -11.88 6.92 7.88
N ALA A 204 -13.11 7.24 7.47
CA ALA A 204 -14.32 6.63 8.01
C ALA A 204 -14.36 5.11 7.73
N ARG A 205 -13.95 4.68 6.53
CA ARG A 205 -13.81 3.25 6.18
C ARG A 205 -12.74 2.58 7.05
N LEU A 206 -11.58 3.21 7.21
CA LEU A 206 -10.49 2.71 8.05
C LEU A 206 -10.95 2.54 9.51
N LEU A 207 -11.61 3.54 10.08
CA LEU A 207 -12.13 3.48 11.44
C LEU A 207 -13.12 2.33 11.63
N ARG A 208 -14.06 2.14 10.70
CA ARG A 208 -15.01 1.01 10.74
C ARG A 208 -14.28 -0.34 10.67
N ARG A 209 -13.27 -0.47 9.80
CA ARG A 209 -12.45 -1.70 9.69
C ARG A 209 -11.67 -1.96 10.97
N LEU A 210 -11.06 -0.94 11.57
CA LEU A 210 -10.31 -1.07 12.82
C LEU A 210 -11.21 -1.51 13.98
N ARG A 211 -12.38 -0.91 14.13
CA ARG A 211 -13.36 -1.32 15.16
C ARG A 211 -13.81 -2.76 14.97
N SER A 212 -14.22 -3.11 13.75
CA SER A 212 -14.62 -4.50 13.43
C SER A 212 -13.48 -5.49 13.68
N TRP A 213 -12.24 -5.11 13.40
CA TRP A 213 -11.07 -5.94 13.72
C TRP A 213 -10.86 -6.10 15.23
N HIS A 214 -10.95 -5.00 16.00
CA HIS A 214 -10.86 -5.04 17.46
C HIS A 214 -11.95 -5.93 18.08
N ASP A 215 -13.21 -5.77 17.65
CA ASP A 215 -14.33 -6.59 18.10
C ASP A 215 -14.13 -8.07 17.73
N THR A 216 -13.49 -8.34 16.60
CA THR A 216 -13.12 -9.71 16.20
C THR A 216 -12.05 -10.26 17.13
N ARG A 217 -11.03 -9.49 17.49
CA ARG A 217 -9.99 -9.89 18.47
C ARG A 217 -10.56 -10.16 19.85
N LEU A 218 -11.52 -9.36 20.31
CA LEU A 218 -12.21 -9.62 21.58
C LEU A 218 -12.98 -10.95 21.54
N LEU A 219 -13.65 -11.24 20.42
CA LEU A 219 -14.33 -12.51 20.21
C LEU A 219 -13.36 -13.71 20.18
N GLU A 220 -12.15 -13.54 19.63
CA GLU A 220 -11.10 -14.59 19.69
C GLU A 220 -10.69 -14.95 21.12
N ARG A 221 -10.74 -13.98 22.04
CA ARG A 221 -10.31 -14.15 23.44
C ARG A 221 -11.38 -14.80 24.30
N SER A 222 -12.66 -14.56 24.02
CA SER A 222 -13.76 -15.31 24.64
C SER A 222 -13.76 -16.73 24.08
N ALA A 223 -13.66 -17.75 24.95
CA ALA A 223 -13.49 -19.16 24.59
C ALA A 223 -14.18 -19.56 23.26
N ALA A 224 -13.40 -20.05 22.31
CA ALA A 224 -13.86 -20.31 20.95
C ALA A 224 -14.59 -21.66 20.89
N THR A 225 -15.92 -21.64 21.01
CA THR A 225 -16.77 -22.76 20.57
C THR A 225 -16.72 -22.88 19.04
N SER A 226 -17.09 -24.04 18.48
CA SER A 226 -17.13 -24.25 17.02
C SER A 226 -17.97 -23.20 16.27
N LEU A 227 -19.12 -22.80 16.82
CA LEU A 227 -19.95 -21.70 16.31
C LEU A 227 -19.21 -20.35 16.32
N ASN A 228 -18.45 -20.06 17.38
CA ASN A 228 -17.65 -18.84 17.48
C ASN A 228 -16.52 -18.84 16.43
N MET A 229 -15.92 -19.99 16.11
CA MET A 229 -14.84 -20.07 15.11
C MET A 229 -15.29 -19.65 13.71
N LEU A 230 -16.46 -20.13 13.27
CA LEU A 230 -17.03 -19.71 11.99
C LEU A 230 -17.35 -18.22 11.97
N ALA A 231 -18.00 -17.71 13.02
CA ALA A 231 -18.31 -16.29 13.14
C ALA A 231 -17.04 -15.41 13.11
N ILE A 232 -15.96 -15.85 13.75
CA ILE A 232 -14.65 -15.19 13.70
C ILE A 232 -14.08 -15.22 12.28
N ALA A 233 -14.10 -16.38 11.61
CA ALA A 233 -13.62 -16.52 10.24
C ALA A 233 -14.38 -15.58 9.29
N GLU A 234 -15.71 -15.51 9.39
CA GLU A 234 -16.54 -14.61 8.57
C GLU A 234 -16.24 -13.13 8.82
N ARG A 235 -15.99 -12.75 10.07
CA ARG A 235 -15.57 -11.37 10.40
C ARG A 235 -14.23 -11.04 9.75
N TYR A 236 -13.27 -11.96 9.79
CA TYR A 236 -11.99 -11.79 9.08
C TYR A 236 -12.14 -11.76 7.56
N THR A 237 -13.04 -12.55 6.99
CA THR A 237 -13.36 -12.50 5.56
C THR A 237 -13.90 -11.14 5.16
N ARG A 238 -14.83 -10.56 5.94
CA ARG A 238 -15.36 -9.20 5.73
C ARG A 238 -14.31 -8.11 5.89
N LEU A 239 -13.26 -8.37 6.67
CA LEU A 239 -12.10 -7.49 6.83
C LEU A 239 -11.02 -7.70 5.77
N GLU A 240 -11.24 -8.63 4.82
CA GLU A 240 -10.26 -9.05 3.80
C GLU A 240 -8.95 -9.59 4.39
N LEU A 241 -9.00 -10.10 5.62
CA LEU A 241 -7.87 -10.71 6.31
C LEU A 241 -7.90 -12.23 6.09
N TYR A 242 -7.83 -12.64 4.82
CA TYR A 242 -8.10 -14.02 4.39
C TYR A 242 -7.21 -15.07 5.07
N ASP A 243 -5.94 -14.74 5.36
CA ASP A 243 -5.04 -15.65 6.11
C ASP A 243 -5.48 -15.90 7.55
N HIS A 244 -6.10 -14.90 8.19
CA HIS A 244 -6.67 -15.07 9.52
C HIS A 244 -7.96 -15.89 9.43
N ALA A 245 -8.82 -15.60 8.46
CA ALA A 245 -10.06 -16.35 8.24
C ALA A 245 -9.78 -17.84 7.98
N MET A 246 -8.81 -18.17 7.12
CA MET A 246 -8.43 -19.55 6.80
C MET A 246 -7.86 -20.30 8.01
N ARG A 247 -7.10 -19.64 8.89
CA ARG A 247 -6.60 -20.27 10.12
C ARG A 247 -7.74 -20.66 11.07
N TRP A 248 -8.75 -19.81 11.19
CA TRP A 248 -9.94 -20.10 12.00
C TRP A 248 -10.81 -21.19 11.39
N LEU A 249 -10.97 -21.22 10.06
CA LEU A 249 -11.63 -22.33 9.38
C LEU A 249 -10.89 -23.66 9.53
N ALA A 250 -9.56 -23.65 9.42
CA ALA A 250 -8.76 -24.85 9.62
C ALA A 250 -8.96 -25.42 11.04
N ARG A 251 -8.96 -24.55 12.07
CA ARG A 251 -9.28 -24.95 13.45
C ARG A 251 -10.70 -25.48 13.58
N TYR A 252 -11.68 -24.80 12.97
CA TYR A 252 -13.07 -25.24 12.96
C TYR A 252 -13.19 -26.68 12.43
N PHE A 253 -12.58 -27.02 11.30
CA PHE A 253 -12.63 -28.38 10.75
C PHE A 253 -11.82 -29.40 11.56
N GLN A 254 -10.74 -28.99 12.22
CA GLN A 254 -9.94 -29.87 13.08
C GLN A 254 -10.66 -30.24 14.39
N GLU A 255 -11.43 -29.30 14.95
CA GLU A 255 -12.15 -29.49 16.21
C GLU A 255 -13.55 -30.09 16.04
N GLN A 256 -14.08 -30.09 14.81
CA GLN A 256 -15.30 -30.84 14.48
C GLN A 256 -15.06 -32.34 14.67
N ARG A 257 -15.99 -33.02 15.36
CA ARG A 257 -15.92 -34.47 15.50
C ARG A 257 -16.02 -35.11 14.11
N PRO A 258 -15.29 -36.20 13.82
CA PRO A 258 -15.34 -36.87 12.52
C PRO A 258 -16.75 -37.31 12.06
N GLN A 259 -17.70 -37.40 12.99
CA GLN A 259 -19.10 -37.78 12.75
C GLN A 259 -20.01 -36.58 12.43
N GLU A 260 -19.58 -35.35 12.75
CA GLU A 260 -20.30 -34.13 12.42
C GLU A 260 -19.85 -33.68 11.03
N ALA A 261 -20.78 -33.74 10.07
CA ALA A 261 -20.52 -33.22 8.73
C ALA A 261 -20.16 -31.73 8.83
N PRO A 262 -19.06 -31.26 8.20
CA PRO A 262 -18.79 -29.85 7.95
C PRO A 262 -20.06 -29.06 7.69
N CYS A 263 -20.40 -28.06 8.51
CA CYS A 263 -21.61 -27.29 8.23
C CYS A 263 -21.49 -26.56 6.87
N LEU A 264 -22.62 -26.41 6.18
CA LEU A 264 -22.71 -25.77 4.86
C LEU A 264 -22.03 -24.40 4.82
N GLN A 265 -22.15 -23.61 5.90
CA GLN A 265 -21.57 -22.28 6.03
C GLN A 265 -20.03 -22.31 6.02
N GLY A 266 -19.41 -23.24 6.76
CA GLY A 266 -17.95 -23.41 6.75
C GLY A 266 -17.43 -23.82 5.38
N MET A 267 -18.18 -24.68 4.67
CA MET A 267 -17.83 -25.08 3.31
C MET A 267 -17.90 -23.90 2.33
N ARG A 268 -19.00 -23.13 2.35
CA ARG A 268 -19.14 -21.90 1.55
C ARG A 268 -17.98 -20.93 1.78
N LEU A 269 -17.65 -20.67 3.04
CA LEU A 269 -16.58 -19.74 3.40
C LEU A 269 -15.21 -20.22 2.89
N SER A 270 -14.94 -21.54 2.95
CA SER A 270 -13.69 -22.13 2.48
C SER A 270 -13.51 -22.00 0.97
N LEU A 271 -14.58 -22.20 0.19
CA LEU A 271 -14.60 -22.01 -1.26
C LEU A 271 -14.33 -20.54 -1.61
N HIS A 272 -15.07 -19.62 -1.00
CA HIS A 272 -14.91 -18.18 -1.21
C HIS A 272 -13.50 -17.69 -0.87
N LEU A 273 -12.93 -18.12 0.26
CA LEU A 273 -11.59 -17.71 0.67
C LEU A 273 -10.51 -18.28 -0.23
N SER A 274 -10.64 -19.53 -0.67
CA SER A 274 -9.68 -20.16 -1.58
C SER A 274 -9.68 -19.47 -2.95
N LEU A 275 -10.86 -19.08 -3.46
CA LEU A 275 -10.99 -18.23 -4.65
C LEU A 275 -10.37 -16.85 -4.44
N ALA A 276 -10.73 -16.15 -3.36
CA ALA A 276 -10.24 -14.79 -3.09
C ALA A 276 -8.71 -14.72 -2.98
N ARG A 277 -8.07 -15.78 -2.45
CA ARG A 277 -6.61 -15.92 -2.36
C ARG A 277 -5.95 -16.44 -3.63
N ARG A 278 -6.72 -16.78 -4.66
CA ARG A 278 -6.27 -17.48 -5.88
C ARG A 278 -5.51 -18.78 -5.60
N GLN A 279 -5.89 -19.48 -4.54
CA GLN A 279 -5.34 -20.80 -4.20
C GLN A 279 -6.14 -21.88 -4.91
N LEU A 280 -6.10 -21.87 -6.25
CA LEU A 280 -7.04 -22.64 -7.06
C LEU A 280 -6.93 -24.16 -6.87
N THR A 281 -5.75 -24.69 -6.56
CA THR A 281 -5.57 -26.13 -6.22
C THR A 281 -6.36 -26.49 -4.96
N GLN A 282 -6.24 -25.66 -3.93
CA GLN A 282 -6.96 -25.83 -2.69
C GLN A 282 -8.47 -25.61 -2.88
N ALA A 283 -8.85 -24.61 -3.70
CA ALA A 283 -10.23 -24.35 -4.05
C ALA A 283 -10.88 -25.57 -4.73
N MET A 284 -10.18 -26.24 -5.65
CA MET A 284 -10.64 -27.48 -6.29
C MET A 284 -10.84 -28.63 -5.30
N GLN A 285 -9.93 -28.79 -4.33
CA GLN A 285 -10.08 -29.80 -3.27
C GLN A 285 -11.34 -29.54 -2.43
N TRP A 286 -11.55 -28.29 -2.02
CA TRP A 286 -12.78 -27.90 -1.31
C TRP A 286 -14.02 -28.09 -2.19
N ALA A 287 -13.96 -27.78 -3.48
CA ALA A 287 -15.08 -27.91 -4.40
C ALA A 287 -15.54 -29.36 -4.54
N HIS A 288 -14.60 -30.30 -4.71
CA HIS A 288 -14.92 -31.73 -4.75
C HIS A 288 -15.54 -32.23 -3.44
N MET A 289 -15.01 -31.79 -2.30
CA MET A 289 -15.59 -32.15 -1.01
C MET A 289 -16.99 -31.56 -0.84
N ALA A 290 -17.19 -30.29 -1.22
CA ALA A 290 -18.46 -29.60 -1.13
C ALA A 290 -19.54 -30.25 -2.01
N GLN A 291 -19.21 -30.65 -3.24
CA GLN A 291 -20.13 -31.34 -4.14
C GLN A 291 -20.57 -32.71 -3.60
N ARG A 292 -19.66 -33.44 -2.94
CA ARG A 292 -19.99 -34.74 -2.33
C ARG A 292 -20.89 -34.59 -1.11
N MET A 293 -20.68 -33.55 -0.32
CA MET A 293 -21.39 -33.32 0.94
C MET A 293 -22.72 -32.58 0.76
N PHE A 294 -22.78 -31.67 -0.20
CA PHE A 294 -23.90 -30.76 -0.43
C PHE A 294 -24.32 -30.73 -1.92
N PRO A 295 -24.62 -31.90 -2.52
CA PRO A 295 -24.87 -31.99 -3.95
C PRO A 295 -26.07 -31.18 -4.42
N GLU A 296 -27.07 -30.98 -3.55
CA GLU A 296 -28.32 -30.27 -3.89
C GLU A 296 -28.27 -28.75 -3.63
N GLN A 297 -27.18 -28.23 -3.05
CA GLN A 297 -27.09 -26.82 -2.69
C GLN A 297 -26.65 -25.97 -3.88
N ALA A 298 -27.60 -25.24 -4.49
CA ALA A 298 -27.38 -24.45 -5.70
C ALA A 298 -26.21 -23.45 -5.59
N GLU A 299 -26.01 -22.83 -4.43
CA GLU A 299 -24.91 -21.89 -4.22
C GLU A 299 -23.54 -22.60 -4.22
N ILE A 300 -23.44 -23.79 -3.62
CA ILE A 300 -22.23 -24.61 -3.67
C ILE A 300 -21.95 -25.03 -5.11
N GLN A 301 -22.98 -25.48 -5.84
CA GLN A 301 -22.83 -25.84 -7.25
C GLN A 301 -22.30 -24.66 -8.08
N HIS A 302 -22.84 -23.46 -7.88
CA HIS A 302 -22.39 -22.25 -8.56
C HIS A 302 -20.92 -21.92 -8.24
N LEU A 303 -20.53 -21.92 -6.96
CA LEU A 303 -19.15 -21.67 -6.55
C LEU A 303 -18.18 -22.72 -7.10
N CYS A 304 -18.56 -23.99 -7.08
CA CYS A 304 -17.74 -25.07 -7.63
C CYS A 304 -17.57 -24.93 -9.15
N ALA A 305 -18.61 -24.54 -9.88
CA ALA A 305 -18.53 -24.25 -11.31
C ALA A 305 -17.57 -23.09 -11.61
N GLN A 306 -17.67 -22.00 -10.83
CA GLN A 306 -16.75 -20.86 -10.94
C GLN A 306 -15.28 -21.28 -10.68
N ILE A 307 -15.03 -22.05 -9.63
CA ILE A 307 -13.69 -22.56 -9.30
C ILE A 307 -13.16 -23.42 -10.44
N GLN A 308 -13.98 -24.31 -10.99
CA GLN A 308 -13.60 -25.19 -12.09
C GLN A 308 -13.24 -24.39 -13.34
N GLU A 309 -14.02 -23.36 -13.69
CA GLU A 309 -13.72 -22.46 -14.80
C GLU A 309 -12.38 -21.75 -14.60
N GLU A 310 -12.18 -21.10 -13.45
CA GLU A 310 -10.93 -20.39 -13.13
C GLU A 310 -9.72 -21.32 -13.13
N TRP A 311 -9.88 -22.55 -12.62
CA TRP A 311 -8.84 -23.58 -12.62
C TRP A 311 -8.45 -24.01 -14.03
N VAL A 312 -9.43 -24.26 -14.91
CA VAL A 312 -9.17 -24.62 -16.32
C VAL A 312 -8.44 -23.49 -17.05
N GLN A 313 -8.90 -22.25 -16.87
CA GLN A 313 -8.24 -21.08 -17.47
C GLN A 313 -6.80 -20.92 -16.95
N TRP A 314 -6.57 -21.19 -15.66
CA TRP A 314 -5.23 -21.13 -15.07
C TRP A 314 -4.32 -22.24 -15.62
N GLN A 315 -4.81 -23.47 -15.76
CA GLN A 315 -4.06 -24.59 -16.34
C GLN A 315 -3.69 -24.32 -17.81
N GLN A 316 -4.63 -23.80 -18.61
CA GLN A 316 -4.36 -23.43 -20.00
C GLN A 316 -3.27 -22.36 -20.09
N ARG A 317 -3.35 -21.31 -19.26
CA ARG A 317 -2.31 -20.27 -19.20
C ARG A 317 -0.95 -20.82 -18.78
N ARG A 318 -0.94 -21.71 -17.79
CA ARG A 318 0.28 -22.38 -17.33
C ARG A 318 0.91 -23.23 -18.42
N LEU A 319 0.11 -24.01 -19.17
CA LEU A 319 0.58 -24.82 -20.28
C LEU A 319 1.17 -23.97 -21.42
N MET A 320 0.52 -22.85 -21.76
CA MET A 320 1.05 -21.91 -22.77
C MET A 320 2.41 -21.32 -22.36
N ILE A 321 2.58 -20.95 -21.08
CA ILE A 321 3.86 -20.43 -20.57
C ILE A 321 4.93 -21.52 -20.62
N LEU A 322 4.59 -22.76 -20.25
CA LEU A 322 5.53 -23.87 -20.27
C LEU A 322 5.93 -24.27 -21.70
N SER A 323 5.01 -24.22 -22.67
CA SER A 323 5.34 -24.50 -24.08
C SER A 323 6.26 -23.42 -24.65
N GLN A 324 5.99 -22.15 -24.36
CA GLN A 324 6.84 -21.03 -24.78
C GLN A 324 8.23 -21.10 -24.15
N ALA A 325 8.32 -21.42 -22.85
CA ALA A 325 9.60 -21.59 -22.16
C ALA A 325 10.41 -22.78 -22.71
N GLY A 326 9.74 -23.85 -23.15
CA GLY A 326 10.37 -25.01 -23.82
C GLY A 326 10.85 -24.70 -25.24
N GLU A 327 10.12 -23.89 -25.99
CA GLU A 327 10.53 -23.36 -27.30
C GLU A 327 11.73 -22.41 -27.19
N ASP A 328 11.76 -21.54 -26.17
CA ASP A 328 12.90 -20.65 -25.92
C ASP A 328 14.16 -21.42 -25.46
N TRP A 329 13.99 -22.48 -24.66
CA TRP A 329 15.09 -23.38 -24.29
C TRP A 329 15.64 -24.18 -25.47
N SER A 330 14.78 -24.63 -26.38
CA SER A 330 15.22 -25.35 -27.58
C SER A 330 15.85 -24.42 -28.63
N ALA A 331 15.38 -23.17 -28.74
CA ALA A 331 16.04 -22.13 -29.54
C ALA A 331 17.40 -21.69 -28.96
N GLY A 332 17.57 -21.73 -27.63
CA GLY A 332 18.85 -21.47 -26.95
C GLY A 332 19.87 -22.62 -27.00
N LEU A 333 19.47 -23.82 -27.47
CA LEU A 333 20.34 -24.99 -27.60
C LEU A 333 20.88 -25.22 -29.01
N HIS A 334 20.72 -24.28 -29.93
CA HIS A 334 21.55 -24.27 -31.14
C HIS A 334 22.97 -23.86 -30.77
N PRO A 335 23.98 -24.76 -30.90
CA PRO A 335 25.35 -24.35 -30.71
C PRO A 335 25.69 -23.43 -31.88
N GLN A 336 25.88 -22.14 -31.60
CA GLN A 336 26.70 -21.32 -32.48
C GLN A 336 28.03 -22.04 -32.60
N LYS A 337 28.31 -22.54 -33.80
CA LYS A 337 29.60 -23.07 -34.22
C LYS A 337 30.58 -21.89 -34.27
N ASP A 338 30.96 -21.38 -33.11
CA ASP A 338 32.06 -20.45 -33.00
C ASP A 338 33.35 -21.26 -33.16
N ARG A 339 33.89 -21.15 -34.36
CA ARG A 339 35.29 -21.44 -34.64
C ARG A 339 36.14 -20.50 -33.79
N ARG A 340 36.55 -20.96 -32.60
CA ARG A 340 37.89 -20.86 -31.98
C ARG A 340 37.77 -20.85 -30.46
N GLY A 341 38.50 -21.77 -29.82
CA GLY A 341 39.12 -21.55 -28.51
C GLY A 341 38.28 -21.92 -27.29
N SER A 342 38.41 -23.17 -26.86
CA SER A 342 38.59 -23.59 -25.47
C SER A 342 37.93 -22.75 -24.36
N SER A 343 36.81 -23.22 -23.81
CA SER A 343 36.59 -23.20 -22.35
C SER A 343 35.50 -24.17 -21.93
N GLN A 344 35.83 -24.95 -20.90
CA GLN A 344 34.97 -25.93 -20.25
C GLN A 344 33.76 -25.24 -19.61
N LEU A 345 32.55 -25.65 -19.98
CA LEU A 345 31.33 -25.37 -19.22
C LEU A 345 31.11 -26.50 -18.22
N VAL A 346 31.32 -26.19 -16.95
CA VAL A 346 30.93 -27.02 -15.81
C VAL A 346 29.41 -26.96 -15.70
N CYS A 347 28.75 -28.10 -15.90
CA CYS A 347 27.32 -28.26 -15.77
C CYS A 347 26.95 -28.30 -14.28
N SER A 348 26.32 -27.24 -13.77
CA SER A 348 25.79 -27.16 -12.40
C SER A 348 24.52 -28.00 -12.28
N ARG A 349 24.67 -29.22 -11.74
CA ARG A 349 23.67 -30.26 -11.46
C ARG A 349 22.63 -29.93 -10.36
N GLU A 350 22.45 -28.67 -9.97
CA GLU A 350 21.64 -28.33 -8.79
C GLU A 350 20.12 -28.29 -9.06
N SER A 351 19.66 -28.10 -10.30
CA SER A 351 18.22 -28.03 -10.61
C SER A 351 17.51 -29.38 -10.70
N ASP A 352 18.24 -30.47 -10.96
CA ASP A 352 17.64 -31.81 -11.08
C ASP A 352 17.41 -32.49 -9.73
N ASN A 353 18.14 -32.07 -8.69
CA ASN A 353 17.98 -32.64 -7.34
C ASN A 353 16.71 -32.13 -6.66
N ASP A 354 16.36 -30.85 -6.82
CA ASP A 354 15.16 -30.27 -6.19
C ASP A 354 13.86 -30.86 -6.75
N MET A 355 13.84 -31.20 -8.04
CA MET A 355 12.68 -31.79 -8.68
C MET A 355 12.47 -33.26 -8.26
N ARG A 356 13.56 -34.04 -8.11
CA ARG A 356 13.50 -35.41 -7.59
C ARG A 356 13.16 -35.46 -6.10
N GLN A 357 13.60 -34.47 -5.32
CA GLN A 357 13.23 -34.34 -3.90
C GLN A 357 11.73 -34.05 -3.73
N ALA A 358 11.15 -33.23 -4.62
CA ALA A 358 9.72 -32.94 -4.63
C ALA A 358 8.85 -34.15 -5.02
N GLU A 359 9.28 -34.94 -6.02
CA GLU A 359 8.59 -36.17 -6.42
C GLU A 359 8.69 -37.28 -5.35
N SER A 360 9.85 -37.41 -4.68
CA SER A 360 10.03 -38.37 -3.58
C SER A 360 9.15 -38.04 -2.36
N ASN A 361 8.97 -36.75 -2.05
CA ASN A 361 8.10 -36.31 -0.96
C ASN A 361 6.60 -36.48 -1.28
N ALA A 362 6.20 -36.37 -2.54
CA ALA A 362 4.82 -36.61 -2.97
C ALA A 362 4.44 -38.10 -2.87
N LEU A 363 5.37 -39.00 -3.23
CA LEU A 363 5.17 -40.46 -3.13
C LEU A 363 5.16 -40.98 -1.68
N ARG A 364 5.85 -40.31 -0.75
CA ARG A 364 5.82 -40.66 0.69
C ARG A 364 4.59 -40.14 1.43
N ALA A 365 3.88 -39.15 0.89
CA ALA A 365 2.65 -38.62 1.48
C ALA A 365 1.39 -39.40 1.02
N SER A 366 1.55 -40.33 0.08
CA SER A 366 0.48 -41.13 -0.52
C SER A 366 0.59 -42.64 -0.22
N ALA A 367 1.57 -43.03 0.61
CA ALA A 367 1.68 -44.33 1.26
C ALA A 367 1.53 -44.11 2.78
#